data_AF-A0A524FJM4-F1
#
_entry.id   AF-A0A524FJM4-F1
#
_cell.length_a   1.000
_cell.length_b   1.000
_cell.length_c   1.000
_cell.angle_alpha   90.00
_cell.angle_beta   90.00
_cell.angle_gamma   90.00
#
_symmetry.space_group_name_H-M   'P 1'
#
loop_
_entity.id
_entity.type
_entity.pdbx_description
1 polymer ?
#
loop_
_entity_poly.entity_id
_entity_poly.type
_entity_poly.pdbx_seq_one_letter_code
_entity_poly.pdbx_strand_id
1 'polypeptide(L)'
;MSFSDIDKELVDSLLIFFRRIEELRKTRFYSYYKKNVSEVSIQFEGPTKQLEITENELDDENDEFLRSFVAILRLFLLDIDNFSLRYLAENYFNPDQGLLFQLFPNESNVFNNLRSALKDFLNSKPQLDLIRGFRDKDYSFESNLEMLYNFAYGGLIHSNIDKLEKYFVFNLHVNEGKNAIFYPTYRNYIIFILLNILNIIDQISTNVIEKIISEVLNYHINKGNELYHTETTKANTHYNSALYIANLTEDYENRILIHQVLEEISYILNDESLAKAHKNKAIEIERAMKGLPPDFSDYNFSFDLRPHKKRENE
;
A
#
# COMPACT_ATOMS: atom_id res chain seq x y z
N MET A 1 22.59 -6.67 17.94
CA MET A 1 21.17 -7.02 17.73
C MET A 1 21.08 -8.26 16.87
N SER A 2 19.99 -9.00 16.98
CA SER A 2 19.71 -10.27 16.32
C SER A 2 18.27 -10.30 15.81
N PHE A 3 17.95 -11.25 14.92
CA PHE A 3 16.58 -11.42 14.42
C PHE A 3 15.55 -11.72 15.52
N SER A 4 15.96 -12.27 16.67
CA SER A 4 15.04 -12.46 17.80
C SER A 4 14.64 -11.16 18.50
N ASP A 5 15.33 -10.05 18.23
CA ASP A 5 15.01 -8.73 18.76
C ASP A 5 13.93 -8.03 17.92
N ILE A 6 13.55 -8.59 16.76
CA ILE A 6 12.43 -8.11 15.93
C ILE A 6 11.13 -8.50 16.63
N ASP A 7 10.44 -7.50 17.17
CA ASP A 7 9.15 -7.70 17.81
C ASP A 7 7.99 -7.75 16.81
N LYS A 8 6.81 -8.09 17.33
CA LYS A 8 5.59 -8.17 16.54
C LYS A 8 5.17 -6.81 15.98
N GLU A 9 5.38 -5.73 16.72
CA GLU A 9 4.94 -4.39 16.30
C GLU A 9 5.69 -3.92 15.05
N LEU A 10 6.99 -4.19 14.98
CA LEU A 10 7.81 -3.94 13.81
C LEU A 10 7.32 -4.78 12.61
N VAL A 11 7.12 -6.08 12.79
CA VAL A 11 6.63 -6.96 11.72
C VAL A 11 5.25 -6.49 11.22
N ASP A 12 4.32 -6.18 12.11
CA ASP A 12 2.99 -5.69 11.76
C ASP A 12 3.09 -4.38 10.97
N SER A 13 3.98 -3.46 11.37
CA SER A 13 4.19 -2.19 10.67
C SER A 13 4.71 -2.39 9.25
N LEU A 14 5.69 -3.28 9.06
CA LEU A 14 6.24 -3.61 7.74
C LEU A 14 5.18 -4.29 6.84
N LEU A 15 4.40 -5.22 7.41
CA LEU A 15 3.35 -5.94 6.68
C LEU A 15 2.20 -5.01 6.29
N ILE A 16 1.79 -4.09 7.17
CA ILE A 16 0.77 -3.08 6.83
C ILE A 16 1.29 -2.19 5.70
N PHE A 17 2.53 -1.71 5.78
CA PHE A 17 3.14 -0.93 4.71
C PHE A 17 3.06 -1.68 3.37
N PHE A 18 3.58 -2.91 3.34
CA PHE A 18 3.58 -3.77 2.15
C PHE A 18 2.18 -3.97 1.58
N ARG A 19 1.19 -4.31 2.41
CA ARG A 19 -0.19 -4.54 1.95
C ARG A 19 -0.84 -3.31 1.36
N ARG A 20 -0.57 -2.11 1.90
CA ARG A 20 -1.09 -0.86 1.33
C ARG A 20 -0.48 -0.56 -0.03
N ILE A 21 0.77 -0.96 -0.27
CA ILE A 21 1.39 -0.86 -1.60
C ILE A 21 0.78 -1.86 -2.57
N GLU A 22 0.52 -3.09 -2.15
CA GLU A 22 -0.20 -4.06 -2.98
C GLU A 22 -1.61 -3.58 -3.36
N GLU A 23 -2.33 -2.93 -2.44
CA GLU A 23 -3.61 -2.28 -2.73
C GLU A 23 -3.44 -1.16 -3.78
N LEU A 24 -2.40 -0.32 -3.65
CA LEU A 24 -2.10 0.71 -4.65
C LEU A 24 -1.76 0.11 -6.03
N ARG A 25 -0.97 -0.97 -6.07
CA ARG A 25 -0.58 -1.69 -7.29
C ARG A 25 -1.79 -2.26 -8.04
N LYS A 26 -2.85 -2.63 -7.31
CA LYS A 26 -4.14 -3.12 -7.85
C LYS A 26 -5.05 -2.00 -8.39
N THR A 27 -4.73 -0.72 -8.16
CA THR A 27 -5.56 0.39 -8.66
C THR A 27 -5.46 0.57 -10.18
N ARG A 28 -6.54 1.09 -10.77
CA ARG A 28 -6.58 1.49 -12.19
C ARG A 28 -5.51 2.53 -12.52
N PHE A 29 -5.28 3.49 -11.62
CA PHE A 29 -4.22 4.50 -11.76
C PHE A 29 -2.86 3.82 -11.93
N TYR A 30 -2.44 2.97 -10.99
CA TYR A 30 -1.17 2.26 -11.10
C TYR A 30 -1.05 1.45 -12.40
N SER A 31 -2.10 0.69 -12.73
CA SER A 31 -2.13 -0.16 -13.92
C SER A 31 -2.00 0.60 -15.23
N TYR A 32 -2.66 1.77 -15.35
CA TYR A 32 -2.60 2.60 -16.54
C TYR A 32 -1.20 3.20 -16.74
N TYR A 33 -0.65 3.84 -15.70
CA TYR A 33 0.62 4.54 -15.82
C TYR A 33 1.85 3.61 -15.89
N LYS A 34 1.80 2.39 -15.33
CA LYS A 34 2.89 1.40 -15.46
C LYS A 34 2.89 0.67 -16.80
N LYS A 35 1.74 0.53 -17.48
CA LYS A 35 1.66 -0.13 -18.79
C LYS A 35 1.96 0.83 -19.96
N ASN A 36 1.73 2.13 -19.76
CA ASN A 36 1.89 3.16 -20.79
C ASN A 36 3.08 4.10 -20.52
N VAL A 37 4.18 3.60 -19.91
CA VAL A 37 5.36 4.40 -19.52
C VAL A 37 5.94 5.19 -20.71
N SER A 38 5.86 4.64 -21.93
CA SER A 38 6.30 5.29 -23.17
C SER A 38 5.34 6.32 -23.75
N GLU A 39 4.05 6.26 -23.41
CA GLU A 39 3.01 7.20 -23.85
C GLU A 39 2.81 8.34 -22.85
N VAL A 40 3.24 8.13 -21.61
CA VAL A 40 3.38 9.18 -20.59
C VAL A 40 4.71 9.90 -20.82
N SER A 41 4.90 10.45 -22.03
CA SER A 41 5.93 11.45 -22.27
C SER A 41 5.35 12.80 -21.91
N ILE A 42 5.68 13.33 -20.73
CA ILE A 42 5.35 14.71 -20.41
C ILE A 42 6.36 15.59 -21.14
N GLN A 43 6.12 15.85 -22.43
CA GLN A 43 6.85 16.87 -23.17
C GLN A 43 6.37 18.23 -22.67
N PHE A 44 7.08 18.77 -21.67
CA PHE A 44 7.00 20.19 -21.33
C PHE A 44 7.86 20.97 -22.34
N GLU A 45 7.40 21.07 -23.58
CA GLU A 45 7.82 22.21 -24.38
C GLU A 45 7.12 23.45 -23.80
N GLY A 46 7.88 24.51 -23.56
CA GLY A 46 7.37 25.80 -23.10
C GLY A 46 6.25 26.34 -24.01
N PRO A 47 5.61 27.45 -23.62
CA PRO A 47 4.20 27.73 -23.89
C PRO A 47 3.86 27.69 -25.39
N THR A 48 3.47 26.52 -25.88
CA THR A 48 2.86 26.36 -27.19
C THR A 48 1.38 26.08 -27.00
N LYS A 49 0.59 26.86 -27.73
CA LYS A 49 -0.86 27.05 -27.58
C LYS A 49 -1.73 25.84 -27.90
N GLN A 50 -1.19 24.63 -28.01
CA GLN A 50 -1.94 23.43 -28.35
C GLN A 50 -1.39 22.23 -27.59
N LEU A 51 -1.99 21.96 -26.44
CA LEU A 51 -2.03 20.62 -25.85
C LEU A 51 -3.01 19.82 -26.71
N GLU A 52 -2.52 19.13 -27.75
CA GLU A 52 -3.29 18.05 -28.37
C GLU A 52 -3.22 16.83 -27.45
N ILE A 53 -4.09 16.86 -26.44
CA ILE A 53 -4.43 15.68 -25.67
C ILE A 53 -5.35 14.87 -26.59
N THR A 54 -4.87 13.76 -27.15
CA THR A 54 -5.77 12.68 -27.58
C THR A 54 -6.68 12.42 -26.41
N GLU A 55 -7.99 12.74 -26.54
CA GLU A 55 -9.03 12.59 -25.52
C GLU A 55 -8.78 11.30 -24.73
N ASN A 56 -8.09 11.44 -23.60
CA ASN A 56 -7.87 10.33 -22.69
C ASN A 56 -9.24 10.00 -22.11
N GLU A 57 -9.54 8.72 -21.94
CA GLU A 57 -10.77 8.15 -21.38
C GLU A 57 -11.05 8.57 -19.91
N LEU A 58 -10.64 9.76 -19.49
CA LEU A 58 -10.61 10.24 -18.12
C LEU A 58 -11.49 11.49 -17.93
N ASP A 59 -12.79 11.30 -18.17
CA ASP A 59 -13.89 12.22 -17.85
C ASP A 59 -13.94 12.61 -16.35
N ASP A 60 -14.70 13.65 -16.01
CA ASP A 60 -14.86 14.24 -14.66
C ASP A 60 -15.16 13.22 -13.54
N GLU A 61 -15.71 12.04 -13.87
CA GLU A 61 -15.91 10.91 -12.94
C GLU A 61 -14.58 10.33 -12.36
N ASN A 62 -13.42 10.70 -12.90
CA ASN A 62 -12.12 10.15 -12.49
C ASN A 62 -11.40 10.91 -11.37
N ASP A 63 -11.87 12.09 -10.99
CA ASP A 63 -11.27 12.82 -9.85
C ASP A 63 -11.52 12.08 -8.52
N GLU A 64 -12.57 11.26 -8.44
CA GLU A 64 -12.80 10.36 -7.31
C GLU A 64 -11.72 9.27 -7.21
N PHE A 65 -11.23 8.74 -8.34
CA PHE A 65 -10.11 7.78 -8.34
C PHE A 65 -8.80 8.44 -7.91
N LEU A 66 -8.52 9.65 -8.39
CA LEU A 66 -7.34 10.41 -7.97
C LEU A 66 -7.41 10.78 -6.49
N ARG A 67 -8.59 11.19 -5.98
CA ARG A 67 -8.80 11.47 -4.56
C ARG A 67 -8.69 10.22 -3.68
N SER A 68 -9.20 9.08 -4.15
CA SER A 68 -9.06 7.78 -3.47
C SER A 68 -7.59 7.35 -3.41
N PHE A 69 -6.85 7.56 -4.49
CA PHE A 69 -5.40 7.31 -4.55
C PHE A 69 -4.64 8.21 -3.56
N VAL A 70 -4.97 9.51 -3.49
CA VAL A 70 -4.40 10.41 -2.48
C VAL A 70 -4.77 9.97 -1.05
N ALA A 71 -5.98 9.49 -0.84
CA ALA A 71 -6.45 9.02 0.47
C ALA A 71 -5.69 7.79 0.99
N ILE A 72 -5.15 6.97 0.09
CA ILE A 72 -4.24 5.87 0.44
C ILE A 72 -2.80 6.39 0.59
N LEU A 73 -2.33 7.24 -0.34
CA LEU A 73 -0.99 7.81 -0.29
C LEU A 73 -0.70 8.61 0.98
N ARG A 74 -1.70 9.34 1.50
CA ARG A 74 -1.55 10.11 2.74
C ARG A 74 -1.16 9.23 3.91
N LEU A 75 -1.50 7.94 3.91
CA LEU A 75 -1.17 7.04 5.02
C LEU A 75 0.34 6.83 5.16
N PHE A 76 1.11 7.02 4.08
CA PHE A 76 2.57 6.96 4.11
C PHE A 76 3.21 8.29 4.54
N LEU A 77 2.49 9.40 4.32
CA LEU A 77 2.97 10.77 4.48
C LEU A 77 2.49 11.46 5.77
N LEU A 78 1.36 11.03 6.32
CA LEU A 78 0.81 11.56 7.56
C LEU A 78 1.41 10.79 8.74
N ASP A 79 1.95 11.55 9.69
CA ASP A 79 2.71 11.07 10.86
C ASP A 79 1.85 10.43 11.95
N ILE A 80 0.76 9.74 11.59
CA ILE A 80 -0.25 9.27 12.54
C ILE A 80 -0.13 7.76 12.80
N ASP A 81 0.46 7.01 11.87
CA ASP A 81 0.50 5.55 11.93
C ASP A 81 1.93 4.98 12.04
N ASN A 82 2.07 3.84 12.74
CA ASN A 82 3.35 3.15 13.00
C ASN A 82 3.99 2.54 11.74
N PHE A 83 3.28 2.56 10.60
CA PHE A 83 3.82 2.16 9.30
C PHE A 83 4.20 3.34 8.42
N SER A 84 3.99 4.59 8.87
CA SER A 84 4.38 5.78 8.09
C SER A 84 5.90 5.84 7.86
N LEU A 85 6.33 6.47 6.77
CA LEU A 85 7.76 6.56 6.43
C LEU A 85 8.57 7.27 7.51
N ARG A 86 7.98 8.26 8.19
CA ARG A 86 8.62 8.97 9.29
C ARG A 86 8.74 8.10 10.53
N TYR A 87 7.67 7.40 10.92
CA TYR A 87 7.74 6.53 12.09
C TYR A 87 8.78 5.41 11.90
N LEU A 88 8.75 4.75 10.74
CA LEU A 88 9.72 3.70 10.41
C LEU A 88 11.16 4.25 10.42
N ALA A 89 11.36 5.48 9.90
CA ALA A 89 12.64 6.17 9.95
C ALA A 89 13.17 6.42 11.36
N GLU A 90 12.34 7.00 12.21
CA GLU A 90 12.75 7.45 13.54
C GLU A 90 13.01 6.27 14.49
N ASN A 91 12.21 5.21 14.38
CA ASN A 91 12.23 4.09 15.32
C ASN A 91 13.08 2.91 14.86
N TYR A 92 13.09 2.59 13.56
CA TYR A 92 13.66 1.33 13.07
C TYR A 92 14.82 1.50 12.09
N PHE A 93 14.75 2.50 11.21
CA PHE A 93 15.77 2.79 10.20
C PHE A 93 16.77 3.89 10.61
N ASN A 94 16.75 4.32 11.87
CA ASN A 94 17.63 5.36 12.39
C ASN A 94 19.10 4.87 12.41
N PRO A 95 20.07 5.61 11.82
CA PRO A 95 21.48 5.23 11.81
C PRO A 95 22.12 5.00 13.18
N ASP A 96 21.67 5.72 14.21
CA ASP A 96 22.33 5.71 15.52
C ASP A 96 21.96 4.47 16.34
N GLN A 97 20.71 4.02 16.27
CA GLN A 97 20.16 3.00 17.17
C GLN A 97 19.02 2.16 16.58
N GLY A 98 18.66 2.35 15.31
CA GLY A 98 17.54 1.65 14.69
C GLY A 98 17.84 0.16 14.50
N LEU A 99 16.93 -0.70 14.96
CA LEU A 99 17.06 -2.16 14.85
C LEU A 99 17.27 -2.62 13.40
N LEU A 100 16.46 -2.09 12.46
CA LEU A 100 16.59 -2.44 11.04
C LEU A 100 17.86 -1.84 10.43
N PHE A 101 18.34 -0.69 10.91
CA PHE A 101 19.63 -0.15 10.45
C PHE A 101 20.80 -1.06 10.81
N GLN A 102 20.77 -1.67 12.00
CA GLN A 102 21.82 -2.59 12.43
C GLN A 102 21.75 -3.95 11.71
N LEU A 103 20.54 -4.47 11.48
CA LEU A 103 20.33 -5.78 10.84
C LEU A 103 20.43 -5.72 9.30
N PHE A 104 19.98 -4.61 8.70
CA PHE A 104 19.87 -4.42 7.25
C PHE A 104 20.44 -3.04 6.84
N PRO A 105 21.74 -2.80 7.02
CA PRO A 105 22.33 -1.46 6.81
C PRO A 105 22.20 -0.98 5.35
N ASN A 106 22.26 -1.88 4.37
CA ASN A 106 22.16 -1.52 2.95
C ASN A 106 20.73 -1.07 2.60
N GLU A 107 19.74 -1.89 2.94
CA GLU A 107 18.32 -1.61 2.76
C GLU A 107 17.93 -0.33 3.52
N SER A 108 18.48 -0.14 4.72
CA SER A 108 18.24 1.06 5.54
C SER A 108 18.82 2.33 4.92
N ASN A 109 19.99 2.25 4.30
CA ASN A 109 20.55 3.37 3.54
C ASN A 109 19.67 3.70 2.33
N VAL A 110 19.19 2.69 1.59
CA VAL A 110 18.25 2.89 0.48
C VAL A 110 16.96 3.54 0.97
N PHE A 111 16.39 3.05 2.07
CA PHE A 111 15.19 3.62 2.69
C PHE A 111 15.38 5.11 3.04
N ASN A 112 16.45 5.43 3.77
CA ASN A 112 16.74 6.80 4.22
C ASN A 112 16.97 7.74 3.03
N ASN A 113 17.67 7.28 1.98
CA ASN A 113 17.91 8.07 0.78
C ASN A 113 16.62 8.36 0.01
N LEU A 114 15.80 7.32 -0.24
CA LEU A 114 14.52 7.47 -0.93
C LEU A 114 13.53 8.34 -0.13
N ARG A 115 13.49 8.19 1.20
CA ARG A 115 12.68 9.06 2.07
C ARG A 115 13.11 10.52 1.99
N SER A 116 14.42 10.79 2.04
CA SER A 116 14.94 12.15 1.90
C SER A 116 14.60 12.73 0.53
N ALA A 117 14.79 11.97 -0.56
CA ALA A 117 14.42 12.39 -1.91
C ALA A 117 12.92 12.71 -2.02
N LEU A 118 12.04 11.91 -1.40
CA LEU A 118 10.60 12.20 -1.34
C LEU A 118 10.32 13.50 -0.58
N LYS A 119 10.96 13.69 0.58
CA LYS A 119 10.80 14.91 1.38
C LYS A 119 11.27 16.15 0.61
N ASP A 120 12.41 16.07 -0.06
CA ASP A 120 12.96 17.17 -0.86
C ASP A 120 12.04 17.48 -2.05
N PHE A 121 11.56 16.44 -2.75
CA PHE A 121 10.60 16.60 -3.83
C PHE A 121 9.31 17.28 -3.36
N LEU A 122 8.71 16.80 -2.26
CA LEU A 122 7.48 17.34 -1.71
C LEU A 122 7.61 18.80 -1.24
N ASN A 123 8.77 19.18 -0.69
CA ASN A 123 9.03 20.54 -0.22
C ASN A 123 9.55 21.48 -1.30
N SER A 124 9.97 20.97 -2.46
CA SER A 124 10.41 21.81 -3.57
C SER A 124 9.24 22.58 -4.20
N LYS A 125 9.53 23.77 -4.72
CA LYS A 125 8.56 24.57 -5.47
C LYS A 125 8.09 23.77 -6.71
N PRO A 126 6.80 23.80 -7.05
CA PRO A 126 6.31 23.21 -8.28
C PRO A 126 7.07 23.71 -9.49
N GLN A 127 7.41 22.79 -10.39
CA GLN A 127 8.07 23.08 -11.67
C GLN A 127 7.20 23.99 -12.55
N LEU A 128 5.87 23.84 -12.47
CA LEU A 128 4.92 24.76 -13.08
C LEU A 128 4.54 25.86 -12.07
N ASP A 129 5.02 27.08 -12.33
CA ASP A 129 4.67 28.27 -11.53
C ASP A 129 3.26 28.75 -11.89
N LEU A 130 2.25 28.06 -11.35
CA LEU A 130 0.85 28.42 -11.53
C LEU A 130 0.52 29.60 -10.62
N ILE A 131 0.50 30.80 -11.19
CA ILE A 131 0.12 32.04 -10.52
C ILE A 131 -1.29 32.43 -10.94
N ARG A 132 -2.17 32.70 -9.96
CA ARG A 132 -3.52 33.19 -10.21
C ARG A 132 -3.84 34.43 -9.38
N GLY A 133 -4.19 35.50 -10.08
CA GLY A 133 -4.78 36.68 -9.47
C GLY A 133 -6.24 36.44 -9.08
N PHE A 134 -6.60 36.79 -7.86
CA PHE A 134 -7.99 36.87 -7.40
C PHE A 134 -8.16 38.07 -6.47
N ARG A 135 -9.03 39.01 -6.89
CA ARG A 135 -9.10 40.37 -6.34
C ARG A 135 -7.70 41.03 -6.44
N ASP A 136 -7.20 41.63 -5.37
CA ASP A 136 -5.92 42.35 -5.33
C ASP A 136 -4.74 41.46 -4.86
N LYS A 137 -4.88 40.13 -4.94
CA LYS A 137 -3.86 39.17 -4.48
C LYS A 137 -3.54 38.15 -5.57
N ASP A 138 -2.28 37.77 -5.66
CA ASP A 138 -1.81 36.64 -6.44
C ASP A 138 -1.60 35.41 -5.55
N TYR A 139 -2.09 34.27 -6.01
CA TYR A 139 -1.96 32.97 -5.36
C TYR A 139 -1.02 32.08 -6.18
N SER A 140 -0.05 31.48 -5.52
CA SER A 140 0.89 30.50 -6.10
C SER A 140 1.16 29.40 -5.07
N PHE A 141 1.62 28.23 -5.52
CA PHE A 141 1.98 27.13 -4.63
C PHE A 141 3.44 27.24 -4.19
N GLU A 142 3.66 27.09 -2.89
CA GLU A 142 5.00 27.14 -2.29
C GLU A 142 5.73 25.80 -2.41
N SER A 143 4.98 24.69 -2.50
CA SER A 143 5.54 23.34 -2.60
C SER A 143 4.63 22.36 -3.35
N ASN A 144 5.22 21.26 -3.85
CA ASN A 144 4.47 20.15 -4.44
C ASN A 144 3.48 19.54 -3.44
N LEU A 145 3.84 19.50 -2.15
CA LEU A 145 2.95 19.03 -1.08
C LEU A 145 1.72 19.92 -0.93
N GLU A 146 1.91 21.24 -0.95
CA GLU A 146 0.79 22.18 -0.85
C GLU A 146 -0.17 22.03 -2.03
N MET A 147 0.37 21.85 -3.24
CA MET A 147 -0.39 21.63 -4.45
C MET A 147 -1.18 20.32 -4.41
N LEU A 148 -0.55 19.23 -3.96
CA LEU A 148 -1.20 17.93 -3.77
C LEU A 148 -2.36 18.00 -2.78
N TYR A 149 -2.15 18.63 -1.62
CA TYR A 149 -3.20 18.81 -0.62
C TYR A 149 -4.29 19.76 -1.08
N ASN A 150 -3.94 20.76 -1.92
CA ASN A 150 -4.93 21.62 -2.56
C ASN A 150 -5.92 20.82 -3.41
N PHE A 151 -5.42 19.93 -4.25
CA PHE A 151 -6.25 19.05 -5.08
C PHE A 151 -7.07 18.04 -4.26
N ALA A 152 -6.45 17.40 -3.27
CA ALA A 152 -7.07 16.32 -2.52
C ALA A 152 -8.15 16.79 -1.55
N TYR A 153 -7.92 17.93 -0.87
CA TYR A 153 -8.77 18.40 0.22
C TYR A 153 -9.52 19.69 -0.09
N GLY A 154 -9.21 20.35 -1.19
CA GLY A 154 -9.88 21.59 -1.59
C GLY A 154 -11.38 21.46 -1.83
N GLY A 155 -11.89 20.24 -2.00
CA GLY A 155 -13.32 19.96 -2.07
C GLY A 155 -13.98 19.48 -0.77
N LEU A 156 -13.25 19.20 0.32
CA LEU A 156 -13.82 18.45 1.46
C LEU A 156 -13.47 18.89 2.89
N ILE A 157 -12.55 19.83 3.19
CA ILE A 157 -12.21 20.09 4.62
C ILE A 157 -12.04 21.57 5.00
N HIS A 158 -12.75 21.94 6.07
CA HIS A 158 -12.72 23.15 6.89
C HIS A 158 -11.31 23.54 7.39
N SER A 159 -10.59 24.40 6.67
CA SER A 159 -9.37 25.02 7.18
C SER A 159 -9.32 26.48 6.80
N ASN A 160 -8.98 27.35 7.76
CA ASN A 160 -8.68 28.80 7.70
C ASN A 160 -9.10 29.56 6.41
N ILE A 161 -9.78 30.71 6.57
CA ILE A 161 -10.36 31.51 5.47
C ILE A 161 -9.37 31.80 4.32
N ASP A 162 -8.08 32.03 4.63
CA ASP A 162 -7.04 32.26 3.62
C ASP A 162 -6.74 31.02 2.76
N LYS A 163 -6.81 29.82 3.35
CA LYS A 163 -6.67 28.57 2.61
C LYS A 163 -7.90 28.34 1.73
N LEU A 164 -9.11 28.63 2.24
CA LEU A 164 -10.37 28.58 1.46
C LEU A 164 -10.33 29.48 0.21
N GLU A 165 -9.75 30.68 0.30
CA GLU A 165 -9.59 31.56 -0.87
C GLU A 165 -8.65 30.95 -1.91
N LYS A 166 -7.48 30.42 -1.51
CA LYS A 166 -6.57 29.73 -2.44
C LYS A 166 -7.21 28.46 -3.03
N TYR A 167 -7.99 27.68 -2.28
CA TYR A 167 -8.74 26.55 -2.81
C TYR A 167 -9.80 26.98 -3.85
N PHE A 168 -10.53 28.06 -3.56
CA PHE A 168 -11.54 28.62 -4.46
C PHE A 168 -10.94 29.01 -5.82
N VAL A 169 -9.78 29.68 -5.79
CA VAL A 169 -9.08 30.18 -6.99
C VAL A 169 -8.63 29.06 -7.93
N PHE A 170 -8.33 27.87 -7.40
CA PHE A 170 -7.81 26.74 -8.18
C PHE A 170 -8.81 25.60 -8.43
N ASN A 171 -9.87 25.43 -7.63
CA ASN A 171 -10.78 24.26 -7.72
C ASN A 171 -12.27 24.57 -7.95
N LEU A 172 -12.80 25.75 -7.58
CA LEU A 172 -14.21 26.08 -7.78
C LEU A 172 -14.35 26.89 -9.08
N HIS A 173 -15.29 26.50 -9.96
CA HIS A 173 -15.49 27.00 -11.34
C HIS A 173 -14.67 26.31 -12.45
N VAL A 174 -14.55 24.98 -12.41
CA VAL A 174 -13.98 24.15 -13.51
C VAL A 174 -14.65 24.43 -14.86
N ASN A 175 -15.92 24.85 -14.87
CA ASN A 175 -16.75 24.96 -16.06
C ASN A 175 -17.10 26.39 -16.52
N GLU A 176 -16.44 27.44 -16.00
CA GLU A 176 -16.75 28.84 -16.37
C GLU A 176 -15.53 29.66 -16.81
N GLY A 177 -15.58 30.22 -18.02
CA GLY A 177 -14.64 31.24 -18.50
C GLY A 177 -13.20 30.75 -18.72
N LYS A 178 -12.21 31.61 -18.44
CA LYS A 178 -10.77 31.29 -18.59
C LYS A 178 -10.32 30.06 -17.77
N ASN A 179 -11.12 29.61 -16.80
CA ASN A 179 -10.78 28.50 -15.90
C ASN A 179 -10.79 27.12 -16.57
N ALA A 180 -11.52 26.95 -17.68
CA ALA A 180 -11.61 25.69 -18.42
C ALA A 180 -10.26 25.22 -19.02
N ILE A 181 -9.32 26.15 -19.27
CA ILE A 181 -7.99 25.82 -19.84
C ILE A 181 -6.96 25.46 -18.76
N PHE A 182 -7.12 26.01 -17.55
CA PHE A 182 -6.13 25.87 -16.48
C PHE A 182 -6.33 24.61 -15.64
N TYR A 183 -7.57 24.15 -15.45
CA TYR A 183 -7.83 22.95 -14.66
C TYR A 183 -7.16 21.69 -15.24
N PRO A 184 -7.18 21.44 -16.56
CA PRO A 184 -6.42 20.33 -17.16
C PRO A 184 -4.91 20.41 -16.88
N THR A 185 -4.33 21.61 -16.97
CA THR A 185 -2.89 21.82 -16.69
C THR A 185 -2.57 21.55 -15.22
N TYR A 186 -3.42 22.03 -14.31
CA TYR A 186 -3.33 21.80 -12.88
C TYR A 186 -3.41 20.30 -12.55
N ARG A 187 -4.44 19.61 -13.08
CA ARG A 187 -4.67 18.16 -12.92
C ARG A 187 -3.50 17.32 -13.44
N ASN A 188 -2.95 17.65 -14.61
CA ASN A 188 -1.80 16.95 -15.18
C ASN A 188 -0.57 17.04 -14.27
N TYR A 189 -0.35 18.19 -13.63
CA TYR A 189 0.76 18.34 -12.71
C TYR A 189 0.55 17.56 -11.40
N ILE A 190 -0.69 17.47 -10.91
CA ILE A 190 -1.03 16.59 -9.79
C ILE A 190 -0.71 15.14 -10.12
N ILE A 191 -1.12 14.67 -11.31
CA ILE A 191 -0.80 13.31 -11.78
C ILE A 191 0.72 13.10 -11.78
N PHE A 192 1.50 14.06 -12.27
CA PHE A 192 2.96 14.00 -12.21
C PHE A 192 3.50 13.87 -10.78
N ILE A 193 3.03 14.69 -9.84
CA ILE A 193 3.40 14.60 -8.42
C ILE A 193 3.09 13.19 -7.88
N LEU A 194 1.88 12.70 -8.15
CA LEU A 194 1.41 11.39 -7.71
C LEU A 194 2.28 10.24 -8.25
N LEU A 195 2.70 10.32 -9.50
CA LEU A 195 3.59 9.32 -10.12
C LEU A 195 4.97 9.30 -9.50
N ASN A 196 5.54 10.48 -9.20
CA ASN A 196 6.84 10.55 -8.53
C ASN A 196 6.78 9.96 -7.11
N ILE A 197 5.75 10.33 -6.34
CA ILE A 197 5.52 9.77 -5.00
C ILE A 197 5.38 8.25 -5.09
N LEU A 198 4.51 7.77 -5.98
CA LEU A 198 4.27 6.35 -6.17
C LEU A 198 5.55 5.60 -6.51
N ASN A 199 6.35 6.10 -7.46
CA ASN A 199 7.60 5.46 -7.86
C ASN A 199 8.58 5.34 -6.68
N ILE A 200 8.72 6.38 -5.86
CA ILE A 200 9.60 6.34 -4.69
C ILE A 200 9.09 5.33 -3.66
N ILE A 201 7.80 5.35 -3.35
CA ILE A 201 7.21 4.44 -2.37
C ILE A 201 7.25 2.98 -2.87
N ASP A 202 7.03 2.73 -4.16
CA ASP A 202 7.13 1.40 -4.79
C ASP A 202 8.56 0.87 -4.68
N GLN A 203 9.57 1.72 -4.90
CA GLN A 203 10.98 1.36 -4.70
C GLN A 203 11.31 1.07 -3.24
N ILE A 204 10.75 1.82 -2.28
CA ILE A 204 10.89 1.51 -0.85
C ILE A 204 10.30 0.13 -0.56
N SER A 205 9.10 -0.16 -1.06
CA SER A 205 8.47 -1.48 -0.90
C SER A 205 9.37 -2.59 -1.42
N THR A 206 9.76 -2.54 -2.69
CA THR A 206 10.46 -3.64 -3.36
C THR A 206 11.93 -3.77 -2.97
N ASN A 207 12.65 -2.66 -2.81
CA ASN A 207 14.09 -2.73 -2.55
C ASN A 207 14.44 -2.87 -1.07
N VAL A 208 13.49 -2.59 -0.17
CA VAL A 208 13.72 -2.55 1.28
C VAL A 208 12.72 -3.45 2.01
N ILE A 209 11.44 -3.09 2.01
CA ILE A 209 10.44 -3.69 2.90
C ILE A 209 10.21 -5.17 2.57
N GLU A 210 10.00 -5.49 1.29
CA GLU A 210 9.81 -6.86 0.80
C GLU A 210 11.02 -7.75 1.16
N LYS A 211 12.24 -7.25 0.96
CA LYS A 211 13.46 -8.00 1.33
C LYS A 211 13.53 -8.29 2.81
N ILE A 212 13.27 -7.29 3.66
CA ILE A 212 13.30 -7.47 5.11
C ILE A 212 12.23 -8.49 5.54
N ILE A 213 11.01 -8.39 5.01
CA ILE A 213 9.93 -9.35 5.30
C ILE A 213 10.35 -10.77 4.88
N SER A 214 10.93 -10.95 3.70
CA SER A 214 11.42 -12.26 3.24
C SER A 214 12.52 -12.83 4.15
N GLU A 215 13.46 -12.00 4.60
CA GLU A 215 14.52 -12.44 5.52
C GLU A 215 13.96 -12.81 6.91
N VAL A 216 12.98 -12.06 7.42
CA VAL A 216 12.30 -12.38 8.68
C VAL A 216 11.49 -13.69 8.54
N LEU A 217 10.79 -13.88 7.43
CA LEU A 217 10.09 -15.13 7.11
C LEU A 217 11.06 -16.32 7.11
N ASN A 218 12.16 -16.20 6.37
CA ASN A 218 13.19 -17.24 6.26
C ASN A 218 13.82 -17.55 7.62
N TYR A 219 14.07 -16.53 8.46
CA TYR A 219 14.54 -16.72 9.82
C TYR A 219 13.59 -17.60 10.64
N HIS A 220 12.28 -17.32 10.61
CA HIS A 220 11.31 -18.12 11.34
C HIS A 220 11.20 -19.55 10.80
N ILE A 221 11.20 -19.76 9.48
CA ILE A 221 11.21 -21.10 8.88
C ILE A 221 12.46 -21.88 9.31
N ASN A 222 13.64 -21.27 9.19
CA ASN A 222 14.91 -21.91 9.54
C ASN A 222 15.00 -22.28 11.02
N LYS A 223 14.55 -21.38 11.92
CA LYS A 223 14.47 -21.70 13.35
C LYS A 223 13.41 -22.74 13.68
N GLY A 224 12.29 -22.75 12.96
CA GLY A 224 11.31 -23.84 13.02
C GLY A 224 11.95 -25.19 12.71
N ASN A 225 12.67 -25.28 11.58
CA ASN A 225 13.34 -26.50 11.12
C ASN A 225 14.40 -26.99 12.13
N GLU A 226 15.22 -26.08 12.67
CA GLU A 226 16.26 -26.40 13.67
C GLU A 226 15.68 -27.01 14.95
N LEU A 227 14.53 -26.49 15.39
CA LEU A 227 13.89 -26.87 16.65
C LEU A 227 12.89 -28.02 16.50
N TYR A 228 12.53 -28.41 15.28
CA TYR A 228 11.43 -29.34 14.99
C TYR A 228 11.55 -30.66 15.77
N HIS A 229 12.75 -31.25 15.82
CA HIS A 229 13.01 -32.53 16.48
C HIS A 229 13.40 -32.43 17.96
N THR A 230 13.77 -31.24 18.44
CA THR A 230 14.35 -31.04 19.78
C THR A 230 13.40 -30.32 20.73
N GLU A 231 12.69 -29.30 20.22
CA GLU A 231 11.79 -28.44 20.98
C GLU A 231 10.53 -28.14 20.17
N THR A 232 9.74 -29.17 19.86
CA THR A 232 8.57 -29.10 18.94
C THR A 232 7.60 -27.96 19.27
N THR A 233 7.36 -27.65 20.56
CA THR A 233 6.51 -26.52 20.95
C THR A 233 7.08 -25.17 20.50
N LYS A 234 8.40 -24.97 20.61
CA LYS A 234 9.06 -23.74 20.13
C LYS A 234 9.09 -23.71 18.60
N ALA A 235 9.33 -24.85 17.95
CA ALA A 235 9.24 -24.95 16.50
C ALA A 235 7.85 -24.52 16.00
N ASN A 236 6.78 -25.00 16.66
CA ASN A 236 5.40 -24.59 16.38
C ASN A 236 5.22 -23.06 16.45
N THR A 237 5.78 -22.40 17.47
CA THR A 237 5.73 -20.94 17.57
C THR A 237 6.39 -20.25 16.37
N HIS A 238 7.59 -20.70 15.97
CA HIS A 238 8.29 -20.13 14.82
C HIS A 238 7.53 -20.35 13.50
N TYR A 239 6.98 -21.55 13.25
CA TYR A 239 6.15 -21.78 12.06
C TYR A 239 4.86 -20.98 12.06
N ASN A 240 4.22 -20.74 13.21
CA ASN A 240 3.05 -19.87 13.28
C ASN A 240 3.40 -18.40 12.96
N SER A 241 4.56 -17.91 13.41
CA SER A 241 5.06 -16.59 13.01
C SER A 241 5.36 -16.52 11.51
N ALA A 242 6.00 -17.55 10.94
CA ALA A 242 6.23 -17.64 9.50
C ALA A 242 4.90 -17.67 8.71
N LEU A 243 3.93 -18.45 9.17
CA LEU A 243 2.61 -18.55 8.55
C LEU A 243 1.86 -17.21 8.59
N TYR A 244 1.96 -16.48 9.71
CA TYR A 244 1.37 -15.14 9.83
C TYR A 244 1.91 -14.19 8.75
N ILE A 245 3.24 -14.16 8.57
CA ILE A 245 3.90 -13.35 7.55
C ILE A 245 3.46 -13.80 6.15
N ALA A 246 3.58 -15.10 5.84
CA ALA A 246 3.27 -15.66 4.53
C ALA A 246 1.79 -15.45 4.13
N ASN A 247 0.87 -15.49 5.09
CA ASN A 247 -0.55 -15.17 4.86
C ASN A 247 -0.75 -13.71 4.44
N LEU A 248 -0.04 -12.77 5.07
CA LEU A 248 -0.18 -11.33 4.80
C LEU A 248 0.57 -10.88 3.56
N THR A 249 1.57 -11.63 3.11
CA THR A 249 2.27 -11.42 1.84
C THR A 249 1.64 -12.15 0.65
N GLU A 250 0.55 -12.90 0.87
CA GLU A 250 -0.08 -13.76 -0.15
C GLU A 250 0.90 -14.78 -0.77
N ASP A 251 1.93 -15.22 -0.03
CA ASP A 251 2.93 -16.19 -0.48
C ASP A 251 2.37 -17.62 -0.41
N TYR A 252 1.69 -18.03 -1.47
CA TYR A 252 0.99 -19.31 -1.51
C TYR A 252 1.92 -20.52 -1.35
N GLU A 253 3.13 -20.48 -1.91
CA GLU A 253 4.08 -21.58 -1.87
C GLU A 253 4.55 -21.83 -0.43
N ASN A 254 5.01 -20.79 0.25
CA ASN A 254 5.44 -20.91 1.65
C ASN A 254 4.27 -21.26 2.58
N ARG A 255 3.05 -20.75 2.33
CA ARG A 255 1.87 -21.12 3.12
C ARG A 255 1.56 -22.61 3.05
N ILE A 256 1.65 -23.22 1.87
CA ILE A 256 1.43 -24.67 1.69
C ILE A 256 2.48 -25.44 2.48
N LEU A 257 3.76 -25.13 2.29
CA LEU A 257 4.87 -25.80 2.96
C LEU A 257 4.75 -25.69 4.49
N ILE A 258 4.48 -24.49 5.00
CA ILE A 258 4.33 -24.26 6.44
C ILE A 258 3.11 -25.02 6.99
N HIS A 259 1.98 -25.06 6.28
CA HIS A 259 0.82 -25.84 6.70
C HIS A 259 1.09 -27.34 6.74
N GLN A 260 1.86 -27.89 5.80
CA GLN A 260 2.26 -29.29 5.82
C GLN A 260 3.13 -29.62 7.05
N VAL A 261 4.08 -28.75 7.39
CA VAL A 261 4.91 -28.97 8.59
C VAL A 261 4.09 -28.80 9.88
N LEU A 262 3.17 -27.84 9.93
CA LEU A 262 2.28 -27.64 11.08
C LEU A 262 1.31 -28.81 11.27
N GLU A 263 0.87 -29.48 10.20
CA GLU A 263 0.12 -30.74 10.27
C GLU A 263 0.93 -31.81 11.03
N GLU A 264 2.19 -32.04 10.64
CA GLU A 264 3.07 -33.02 11.29
C GLU A 264 3.33 -32.66 12.76
N ILE A 265 3.63 -31.40 13.05
CA ILE A 265 3.79 -30.90 14.42
C ILE A 265 2.54 -31.16 15.26
N SER A 266 1.35 -30.93 14.69
CA SER A 266 0.08 -31.14 15.40
C SER A 266 -0.11 -32.62 15.75
N TYR A 267 0.27 -33.54 14.86
CA TYR A 267 0.29 -34.97 15.17
C TYR A 267 1.27 -35.31 16.30
N ILE A 268 2.49 -34.75 16.29
CA ILE A 268 3.48 -34.95 17.36
C ILE A 268 2.95 -34.44 18.71
N LEU A 269 2.20 -33.33 18.68
CA LEU A 269 1.57 -32.74 19.87
C LEU A 269 0.24 -33.42 20.26
N ASN A 270 -0.17 -34.48 19.56
CA ASN A 270 -1.43 -35.23 19.76
C ASN A 270 -2.71 -34.38 19.57
N ASP A 271 -2.70 -33.44 18.62
CA ASP A 271 -3.87 -32.65 18.21
C ASP A 271 -4.31 -33.02 16.78
N GLU A 272 -5.05 -34.12 16.66
CA GLU A 272 -5.54 -34.63 15.36
C GLU A 272 -6.49 -33.65 14.64
N SER A 273 -7.26 -32.88 15.42
CA SER A 273 -8.20 -31.91 14.87
C SER A 273 -7.46 -30.77 14.18
N LEU A 274 -6.44 -30.23 14.84
CA LEU A 274 -5.59 -29.17 14.30
C LEU A 274 -4.76 -29.68 13.10
N ALA A 275 -4.24 -30.91 13.17
CA ALA A 275 -3.53 -31.54 12.07
C ALA A 275 -4.41 -31.59 10.80
N LYS A 276 -5.66 -32.08 10.95
CA LYS A 276 -6.62 -32.11 9.85
C LYS A 276 -6.97 -30.71 9.31
N ALA A 277 -7.06 -29.72 10.18
CA ALA A 277 -7.32 -28.34 9.77
C ALA A 277 -6.17 -27.78 8.89
N HIS A 278 -4.92 -28.03 9.26
CA HIS A 278 -3.75 -27.62 8.48
C HIS A 278 -3.68 -28.32 7.12
N LYS A 279 -3.92 -29.64 7.09
CA LYS A 279 -4.03 -30.42 5.86
C LYS A 279 -5.05 -29.83 4.89
N ASN A 280 -6.27 -29.59 5.39
CA ASN A 280 -7.36 -29.04 4.60
C ASN A 280 -7.01 -27.64 4.06
N LYS A 281 -6.31 -26.83 4.86
CA LYS A 281 -5.91 -25.47 4.45
C LYS A 281 -4.85 -25.49 3.35
N ALA A 282 -3.88 -26.40 3.41
CA ALA A 282 -2.90 -26.59 2.34
C ALA A 282 -3.60 -26.96 1.01
N ILE A 283 -4.56 -27.90 1.04
CA ILE A 283 -5.35 -28.30 -0.13
C ILE A 283 -6.17 -27.13 -0.69
N GLU A 284 -6.82 -26.34 0.18
CA GLU A 284 -7.58 -25.15 -0.24
C GLU A 284 -6.70 -24.16 -1.00
N ILE A 285 -5.49 -23.91 -0.49
CA ILE A 285 -4.53 -22.99 -1.11
C ILE A 285 -4.03 -23.54 -2.46
N GLU A 286 -3.65 -24.82 -2.54
CA GLU A 286 -3.23 -25.44 -3.80
C GLU A 286 -4.31 -25.37 -4.88
N ARG A 287 -5.59 -25.51 -4.48
CA ARG A 287 -6.73 -25.37 -5.40
C ARG A 287 -6.91 -23.93 -5.85
N ALA A 288 -6.80 -22.97 -4.93
CA ALA A 288 -6.89 -21.55 -5.26
C ALA A 288 -5.81 -21.12 -6.27
N MET A 289 -4.56 -21.59 -6.11
CA MET A 289 -3.47 -21.36 -7.06
C MET A 289 -3.78 -21.91 -8.46
N LYS A 290 -4.55 -23.00 -8.54
CA LYS A 290 -4.99 -23.63 -9.81
C LYS A 290 -6.28 -23.01 -10.37
N GLY A 291 -6.84 -21.98 -9.72
CA GLY A 291 -8.12 -21.38 -10.10
C GLY A 291 -9.32 -22.32 -9.93
N LEU A 292 -9.18 -23.36 -9.11
CA LEU A 292 -10.23 -24.35 -8.86
C LEU A 292 -11.19 -23.85 -7.77
N PRO A 293 -12.50 -24.14 -7.88
CA PRO A 293 -13.46 -23.79 -6.84
C PRO A 293 -13.12 -24.52 -5.52
N PRO A 294 -13.52 -23.96 -4.37
CA PRO A 294 -13.33 -24.61 -3.07
C PRO A 294 -13.99 -25.99 -3.07
N ASP A 295 -13.31 -26.98 -2.48
CA ASP A 295 -13.89 -28.30 -2.29
C ASP A 295 -14.69 -28.33 -0.99
N PHE A 296 -16.00 -28.57 -1.10
CA PHE A 296 -16.87 -28.71 0.06
C PHE A 296 -17.23 -30.15 0.37
N SER A 297 -16.66 -31.14 -0.33
CA SER A 297 -17.02 -32.56 -0.16
C SER A 297 -16.76 -33.09 1.26
N ASP A 298 -15.76 -32.54 1.96
CA ASP A 298 -15.47 -32.86 3.36
C ASP A 298 -16.27 -32.01 4.37
N TYR A 299 -16.94 -30.96 3.91
CA TYR A 299 -17.82 -30.14 4.74
C TYR A 299 -19.20 -30.79 4.78
N ASN A 300 -19.40 -31.70 5.75
CA ASN A 300 -20.72 -32.24 6.09
C ASN A 300 -21.60 -31.17 6.74
N PHE A 301 -22.02 -30.15 5.99
CA PHE A 301 -23.11 -29.26 6.38
C PHE A 301 -24.43 -29.87 5.91
N SER A 302 -25.09 -30.62 6.78
CA SER A 302 -26.51 -30.88 6.59
C SER A 302 -27.27 -29.61 6.99
N PHE A 303 -27.69 -28.83 6.01
CA PHE A 303 -28.73 -27.84 6.26
C PHE A 303 -30.03 -28.59 6.51
N ASP A 304 -30.48 -28.63 7.77
CA ASP A 304 -31.84 -29.02 8.10
C ASP A 304 -32.75 -27.87 7.63
N LEU A 305 -33.05 -27.88 6.33
CA LEU A 305 -34.05 -26.99 5.72
C LEU A 305 -35.40 -27.39 6.32
N ARG A 306 -35.69 -26.87 7.50
CA ARG A 306 -37.03 -26.98 8.08
C ARG A 306 -37.99 -26.40 7.06
N PRO A 307 -38.90 -27.20 6.48
CA PRO A 307 -39.85 -26.67 5.53
C PRO A 307 -40.62 -25.55 6.20
N HIS A 308 -40.64 -24.38 5.58
CA HIS A 308 -41.50 -23.28 5.98
C HIS A 308 -42.92 -23.85 6.05
N LYS A 309 -43.49 -23.94 7.26
CA LYS A 309 -44.92 -24.25 7.43
C LYS A 309 -45.68 -23.28 6.55
N LYS A 310 -46.31 -23.78 5.49
CA LYS A 310 -47.37 -23.06 4.80
C LYS A 310 -48.38 -22.67 5.88
N ARG A 311 -48.62 -21.38 6.06
CA ARG A 311 -49.80 -20.92 6.78
C ARG A 311 -51.00 -21.41 5.97
N GLU A 312 -51.61 -22.49 6.43
CA GLU A 312 -52.95 -22.84 6.01
C GLU A 312 -53.92 -21.81 6.62
N ASN A 313 -54.92 -21.47 5.83
CA ASN A 313 -55.87 -20.38 6.03
C ASN A 313 -56.57 -20.42 7.39
N GLU A 314 -56.63 -19.27 8.06
CA GLU A 314 -57.77 -18.83 8.88
C GLU A 314 -58.12 -17.39 8.52
#